data_AF-A0A3D0SRB3-F1
#
_entry.id   AF-A0A3D0SRB3-F1
#
_cell.length_a   1.000
_cell.length_b   1.000
_cell.length_c   1.000
_cell.angle_alpha   90.00
_cell.angle_beta   90.00
_cell.angle_gamma   90.00
#
_symmetry.space_group_name_H-M   'P 1'
#
loop_
_entity.id
_entity.type
_entity.pdbx_description
1 polymer ?
#
loop_
_entity_poly.entity_id
_entity_poly.type
_entity_poly.pdbx_seq_one_letter_code
_entity_poly.pdbx_strand_id
1 'polypeptide(L)'
;GADLIGFHLQQYCNDFIETVDRLIDARLDWEHFSIEWRDHISRVRPFPIGVADRNKHRAPHDVVLDRHIAELRDRYSLENLQVAVGIDRIDYVKGLPERFNAVARFLESYPQYRGRFTLVQLGVPSRMHIRHYRDHLNELEALADTINWRFQTAAWKPVRFLVGQHDPATVYAFMRMADIGIVSSLHDGMNLVAKEFVAARSDLDGVLILSEFTGAA
;
A
#
# COMPACT_ATOMS: atom_id res chain seq x y z
N GLY A 1 27.44 -20.60 -2.08
CA GLY A 1 26.36 -19.60 -2.16
C GLY A 1 25.46 -19.80 -0.97
N ALA A 2 24.17 -19.48 -1.07
CA ALA A 2 23.16 -19.93 -0.11
C ALA A 2 22.54 -21.25 -0.58
N ASP A 3 22.16 -22.15 0.32
CA ASP A 3 21.48 -23.42 -0.03
C ASP A 3 20.05 -23.19 -0.57
N LEU A 4 19.41 -22.10 -0.14
CA LEU A 4 18.05 -21.71 -0.51
C LEU A 4 17.99 -20.21 -0.81
N ILE A 5 17.36 -19.87 -1.93
CA ILE A 5 17.11 -18.50 -2.39
C ILE A 5 15.60 -18.33 -2.52
N GLY A 6 15.05 -17.38 -1.74
CA GLY A 6 13.63 -17.13 -1.66
C GLY A 6 13.22 -15.85 -2.38
N PHE A 7 12.13 -15.91 -3.14
CA PHE A 7 11.49 -14.73 -3.74
C PHE A 7 10.01 -14.68 -3.35
N HIS A 8 9.32 -13.55 -3.54
CA HIS A 8 7.88 -13.52 -3.25
C HIS A 8 7.03 -14.26 -4.30
N LEU A 9 7.44 -14.18 -5.56
CA LEU A 9 6.66 -14.67 -6.70
C LEU A 9 7.45 -15.69 -7.50
N GLN A 10 6.73 -16.63 -8.12
CA GLN A 10 7.32 -17.60 -9.04
C GLN A 10 8.01 -16.90 -10.22
N GLN A 11 7.45 -15.79 -10.71
CA GLN A 11 8.07 -15.02 -11.80
C GLN A 11 9.48 -14.55 -11.44
N TYR A 12 9.69 -14.05 -10.22
CA TYR A 12 11.02 -13.63 -9.77
C TYR A 12 12.00 -14.79 -9.62
N CYS A 13 11.51 -16.00 -9.31
CA CYS A 13 12.33 -17.21 -9.38
C CYS A 13 12.77 -17.51 -10.81
N ASN A 14 11.84 -17.39 -11.78
CA ASN A 14 12.14 -17.59 -13.19
C ASN A 14 13.18 -16.57 -13.68
N ASP A 15 12.94 -15.27 -13.43
CA ASP A 15 13.83 -14.17 -13.84
C ASP A 15 15.25 -14.34 -13.27
N PHE A 16 15.34 -14.81 -12.01
CA PHE A 16 16.62 -15.08 -11.38
C PHE A 16 17.37 -16.23 -12.04
N ILE A 17 16.70 -17.36 -12.30
CA ILE A 17 17.34 -18.51 -12.96
C ILE A 17 17.75 -18.14 -14.39
N GLU A 18 16.91 -17.42 -15.15
CA GLU A 18 17.28 -16.92 -16.48
C GLU A 18 18.50 -16.00 -16.44
N THR A 19 18.62 -15.17 -15.41
CA THR A 19 19.79 -14.30 -15.23
C THR A 19 21.05 -15.12 -14.96
N VAL A 20 20.93 -16.18 -14.14
CA VAL A 20 22.05 -17.10 -13.88
C VAL A 20 22.47 -17.83 -15.15
N ASP A 21 21.51 -18.36 -15.93
CA ASP A 21 21.76 -19.04 -17.22
C ASP A 21 22.61 -18.18 -18.18
N ARG A 22 22.29 -16.89 -18.24
CA ARG A 22 22.93 -15.96 -19.16
C ARG A 22 24.30 -15.45 -18.70
N LEU A 23 24.52 -15.36 -17.39
CA LEU A 23 25.67 -14.64 -16.82
C LEU A 23 26.68 -15.54 -16.11
N ILE A 24 26.27 -16.73 -15.70
CA ILE A 24 27.07 -17.64 -14.88
C ILE A 24 27.08 -19.01 -15.55
N ASP A 25 28.28 -19.56 -15.73
CA ASP A 25 28.46 -20.95 -16.16
C ASP A 25 28.10 -21.88 -14.99
N ALA A 26 26.80 -22.12 -14.80
CA ALA A 26 26.21 -22.96 -13.78
C ALA A 26 25.29 -23.98 -14.43
N ARG A 27 25.19 -25.19 -13.85
CA ARG A 27 24.25 -26.20 -14.32
C ARG A 27 22.88 -25.93 -13.72
N LEU A 28 21.88 -25.78 -14.58
CA LEU A 28 20.52 -25.47 -14.18
C LEU A 28 19.61 -26.69 -14.26
N ASP A 29 18.79 -26.86 -13.24
CA ASP A 29 17.67 -27.79 -13.23
C ASP A 29 16.37 -26.98 -13.12
N TRP A 30 15.71 -26.81 -14.27
CA TRP A 30 14.46 -26.07 -14.38
C TRP A 30 13.26 -26.83 -13.81
N GLU A 31 13.33 -28.16 -13.74
CA GLU A 31 12.25 -28.97 -13.18
C GLU A 31 12.22 -28.81 -11.65
N HIS A 32 13.39 -28.86 -11.01
CA HIS A 32 13.52 -28.72 -9.57
C HIS A 32 13.84 -27.30 -9.11
N PHE A 33 13.92 -26.32 -10.03
CA PHE A 33 14.31 -24.94 -9.74
C PHE A 33 15.58 -24.90 -8.86
N SER A 34 16.68 -25.46 -9.37
CA SER A 34 17.97 -25.46 -8.67
C SER A 34 19.13 -25.09 -9.59
N ILE A 35 20.13 -24.47 -8.98
CA ILE A 35 21.36 -24.01 -9.62
C ILE A 35 22.51 -24.76 -8.96
N GLU A 36 23.28 -25.49 -9.76
CA GLU A 36 24.52 -26.09 -9.31
C GLU A 36 25.71 -25.29 -9.84
N TRP A 37 26.52 -24.79 -8.91
CA TRP A 37 27.67 -23.99 -9.21
C TRP A 37 28.81 -24.33 -8.26
N ARG A 38 29.97 -24.74 -8.83
CA ARG A 38 31.16 -25.14 -8.06
C ARG A 38 30.86 -26.17 -6.96
N ASP A 39 30.22 -27.27 -7.35
CA ASP A 39 29.82 -28.40 -6.47
C ASP A 39 28.82 -28.03 -5.36
N HIS A 40 28.17 -26.87 -5.47
CA HIS A 40 27.16 -26.41 -4.52
C HIS A 40 25.80 -26.25 -5.21
N ILE A 41 24.76 -26.86 -4.63
CA ILE A 41 23.39 -26.78 -5.15
C ILE A 41 22.59 -25.75 -4.33
N SER A 42 22.07 -24.74 -5.02
CA SER A 42 21.15 -23.74 -4.48
C SER A 42 19.75 -23.98 -5.02
N ARG A 43 18.76 -24.09 -4.14
CA ARG A 43 17.33 -24.17 -4.54
C ARG A 43 16.73 -22.79 -4.61
N VAL A 44 15.90 -22.54 -5.62
CA VAL A 44 15.18 -21.28 -5.81
C VAL A 44 13.69 -21.54 -5.61
N ARG A 45 13.03 -20.82 -4.70
CA ARG A 45 11.63 -21.08 -4.36
C ARG A 45 10.83 -19.80 -4.09
N PRO A 46 9.53 -19.77 -4.43
CA PRO A 46 8.65 -18.69 -4.03
C PRO A 46 8.17 -18.90 -2.58
N PHE A 47 8.26 -17.83 -1.80
CA PHE A 47 7.76 -17.67 -0.44
C PHE A 47 7.05 -16.31 -0.33
N PRO A 48 5.77 -16.22 -0.69
CA PRO A 48 5.00 -15.00 -0.54
C PRO A 48 4.85 -14.68 0.95
N ILE A 49 5.39 -13.53 1.37
CA ILE A 49 5.36 -13.14 2.79
C ILE A 49 3.91 -12.81 3.22
N GLY A 50 3.56 -13.27 4.42
CA GLY A 50 2.26 -13.03 5.05
C GLY A 50 2.30 -11.94 6.13
N VAL A 51 1.14 -11.64 6.69
CA VAL A 51 0.99 -10.74 7.84
C VAL A 51 0.52 -11.52 9.05
N ALA A 52 0.95 -11.10 10.24
CA ALA A 52 0.43 -11.69 11.47
C ALA A 52 -1.03 -11.26 11.65
N ASP A 53 -1.89 -12.21 12.03
CA ASP A 53 -3.28 -11.90 12.34
C ASP A 53 -3.35 -11.15 13.68
N ARG A 54 -3.55 -9.83 13.59
CA ARG A 54 -3.62 -8.92 14.73
C ARG A 54 -4.98 -8.96 15.43
N ASN A 55 -5.97 -9.66 14.86
CA ASN A 55 -7.33 -9.74 15.42
C ASN A 55 -7.53 -10.96 16.33
N LYS A 56 -6.62 -11.94 16.35
CA LYS A 56 -6.77 -13.19 17.15
C LYS A 56 -7.06 -12.99 18.64
N HIS A 57 -6.81 -11.81 19.17
CA HIS A 57 -6.98 -11.50 20.60
C HIS A 57 -7.87 -10.28 20.84
N ARG A 58 -8.57 -9.76 19.83
CA ARG A 58 -9.33 -8.51 19.95
C ARG A 58 -10.80 -8.79 20.23
N ALA A 59 -11.33 -8.16 21.27
CA ALA A 59 -12.73 -8.28 21.63
C ALA A 59 -13.63 -7.71 20.52
N PRO A 60 -14.84 -8.25 20.31
CA PRO A 60 -15.79 -7.79 19.29
C PRO A 60 -16.16 -6.29 19.38
N HIS A 61 -15.98 -5.68 20.55
CA HIS A 61 -16.18 -4.26 20.81
C HIS A 61 -14.96 -3.69 21.53
N ASP A 62 -14.07 -3.06 20.79
CA ASP A 62 -12.90 -2.37 21.32
C ASP A 62 -13.25 -0.89 21.51
N VAL A 63 -13.76 -0.54 22.70
CA VAL A 63 -14.17 0.82 23.06
C VAL A 63 -13.03 1.84 22.88
N VAL A 64 -11.78 1.40 23.02
CA VAL A 64 -10.60 2.26 22.83
C VAL A 64 -10.44 2.58 21.34
N LEU A 65 -10.56 1.57 20.48
CA LEU A 65 -10.54 1.74 19.03
C LEU A 65 -11.68 2.62 18.54
N ASP A 66 -12.91 2.39 19.00
CA ASP A 66 -14.08 3.15 18.56
C ASP A 66 -13.94 4.64 18.92
N ARG A 67 -13.41 4.93 20.12
CA ARG A 67 -13.07 6.30 20.53
C ARG A 67 -11.99 6.91 19.64
N HIS A 68 -10.92 6.17 19.37
CA HIS A 68 -9.83 6.64 18.52
C HIS A 68 -10.30 6.93 17.09
N ILE A 69 -11.19 6.09 16.54
CA ILE A 69 -11.83 6.32 15.24
C ILE A 69 -12.67 7.60 15.28
N ALA A 70 -13.49 7.81 16.32
CA ALA A 70 -14.30 9.02 16.45
C ALA A 70 -13.42 10.29 16.53
N GLU A 71 -12.33 10.26 17.29
CA GLU A 71 -11.36 11.35 17.38
C GLU A 71 -10.68 11.65 16.04
N LEU A 72 -10.32 10.62 15.27
CA LEU A 72 -9.73 10.80 13.94
C LEU A 72 -10.76 11.36 12.94
N ARG A 73 -12.02 10.91 13.02
CA ARG A 73 -13.09 11.45 12.15
C ARG A 73 -13.32 12.93 12.42
N ASP A 74 -13.41 13.33 13.67
CA ASP A 74 -13.53 14.73 14.09
C ASP A 74 -12.34 15.58 13.62
N ARG A 75 -11.12 15.13 13.96
CA ARG A 75 -9.87 15.83 13.62
C ARG A 75 -9.72 16.12 12.12
N TYR A 76 -10.17 15.21 11.26
CA TYR A 76 -9.99 15.31 9.81
C TYR A 76 -11.28 15.66 9.06
N SER A 77 -12.36 15.98 9.77
CA SER A 77 -13.69 16.31 9.23
C SER A 77 -14.19 15.22 8.27
N LEU A 78 -14.22 13.98 8.76
CA LEU A 78 -14.60 12.78 8.01
C LEU A 78 -16.01 12.26 8.38
N GLU A 79 -16.82 13.07 9.05
CA GLU A 79 -18.17 12.70 9.47
C GLU A 79 -19.08 12.53 8.26
N ASN A 80 -19.82 11.43 8.22
CA ASN A 80 -20.76 11.11 7.15
C ASN A 80 -20.15 11.07 5.73
N LEU A 81 -18.82 10.94 5.64
CA LEU A 81 -18.09 10.76 4.38
C LEU A 81 -17.77 9.29 4.15
N GLN A 82 -17.81 8.89 2.88
CA GLN A 82 -17.12 7.69 2.42
C GLN A 82 -15.62 7.95 2.42
N VAL A 83 -14.87 7.11 3.11
CA VAL A 83 -13.43 7.26 3.33
C VAL A 83 -12.70 6.20 2.53
N ALA A 84 -11.88 6.65 1.57
CA ALA A 84 -10.83 5.82 1.01
C ALA A 84 -9.54 6.01 1.80
N VAL A 85 -8.77 4.95 2.03
CA VAL A 85 -7.47 5.00 2.68
C VAL A 85 -6.38 4.47 1.77
N GLY A 86 -5.28 5.21 1.71
CA GLY A 86 -4.01 4.77 1.15
C GLY A 86 -2.92 4.88 2.21
N ILE A 87 -2.08 3.84 2.35
CA ILE A 87 -1.00 3.82 3.34
C ILE A 87 0.25 3.33 2.64
N ASP A 88 1.22 4.22 2.46
CA ASP A 88 2.42 3.90 1.70
C ASP A 88 3.63 4.66 2.24
N ARG A 89 4.83 4.12 1.96
CA ARG A 89 6.03 4.94 1.98
C ARG A 89 5.96 5.91 0.79
N ILE A 90 6.47 7.12 0.99
CA ILE A 90 6.62 8.06 -0.12
C ILE A 90 7.77 7.57 -1.01
N ASP A 91 7.39 6.87 -2.07
CA ASP A 91 8.26 6.17 -3.01
C ASP A 91 7.54 6.13 -4.37
N TYR A 92 8.28 6.39 -5.44
CA TYR A 92 7.71 6.58 -6.79
C TYR A 92 7.07 5.29 -7.33
N VAL A 93 7.44 4.12 -6.83
CA VAL A 93 6.82 2.84 -7.24
C VAL A 93 5.43 2.62 -6.64
N LYS A 94 5.01 3.44 -5.67
CA LYS A 94 3.73 3.27 -4.95
C LYS A 94 2.52 3.87 -5.68
N GLY A 95 2.76 4.52 -6.82
CA GLY A 95 1.70 5.03 -7.68
C GLY A 95 0.80 6.05 -6.98
N LEU A 96 1.38 6.90 -6.13
CA LEU A 96 0.67 7.94 -5.40
C LEU A 96 0.16 9.05 -6.32
N PRO A 97 0.93 9.54 -7.32
CA PRO A 97 0.40 10.51 -8.28
C PRO A 97 -0.80 9.98 -9.06
N GLU A 98 -0.76 8.72 -9.49
CA GLU A 98 -1.84 8.05 -10.22
C GLU A 98 -3.10 7.96 -9.36
N ARG A 99 -2.94 7.61 -8.07
CA ARG A 99 -4.05 7.56 -7.10
C ARG A 99 -4.71 8.93 -6.92
N PHE A 100 -3.90 9.97 -6.72
CA PHE A 100 -4.42 11.33 -6.51
C PHE A 100 -5.14 11.83 -7.76
N ASN A 101 -4.56 11.62 -8.95
CA ASN A 101 -5.20 11.96 -10.20
C ASN A 101 -6.49 11.14 -10.45
N ALA A 102 -6.53 9.87 -10.06
CA ALA A 102 -7.75 9.06 -10.13
C ALA A 102 -8.88 9.64 -9.26
N VAL A 103 -8.56 10.13 -8.05
CA VAL A 103 -9.55 10.84 -7.20
C VAL A 103 -10.05 12.11 -7.87
N ALA A 104 -9.17 12.92 -8.46
CA ALA A 104 -9.59 14.11 -9.20
C ALA A 104 -10.54 13.76 -10.35
N ARG A 105 -10.16 12.78 -11.19
CA ARG A 105 -11.00 12.31 -12.31
C ARG A 105 -12.33 11.71 -11.84
N PHE A 106 -12.34 11.01 -10.72
CA PHE A 106 -13.56 10.49 -10.10
C PHE A 106 -14.50 11.63 -9.69
N LEU A 107 -14.01 12.67 -9.01
CA LEU A 107 -14.82 13.82 -8.58
C LEU A 107 -15.27 14.72 -9.74
N GLU A 108 -14.54 14.70 -10.86
CA GLU A 108 -14.96 15.32 -12.11
C GLU A 108 -16.11 14.58 -12.76
N SER A 109 -15.95 13.26 -12.90
CA SER A 109 -16.89 12.39 -13.59
C SER A 109 -18.17 12.15 -12.79
N TYR A 110 -18.07 12.20 -11.46
CA TYR A 110 -19.17 11.92 -10.54
C TYR A 110 -19.31 13.04 -9.49
N PRO A 111 -19.82 14.23 -9.87
CA PRO A 111 -19.96 15.37 -8.97
C PRO A 111 -20.80 15.10 -7.72
N GLN A 112 -21.69 14.10 -7.76
CA GLN A 112 -22.52 13.69 -6.62
C GLN A 112 -21.72 13.16 -5.42
N TYR A 113 -20.43 12.85 -5.58
CA TYR A 113 -19.54 12.46 -4.49
C TYR A 113 -18.74 13.61 -3.88
N ARG A 114 -18.83 14.83 -4.45
CA ARG A 114 -18.20 16.01 -3.84
C ARG A 114 -18.88 16.32 -2.51
N GLY A 115 -18.08 16.52 -1.45
CA GLY A 115 -18.59 16.65 -0.09
C GLY A 115 -19.10 15.35 0.54
N ARG A 116 -18.93 14.20 -0.12
CA ARG A 116 -19.36 12.88 0.37
C ARG A 116 -18.27 11.82 0.33
N PHE A 117 -17.14 12.12 -0.30
CA PHE A 117 -16.00 11.22 -0.43
C PHE A 117 -14.70 11.94 -0.05
N THR A 118 -13.81 11.28 0.68
CA THR A 118 -12.46 11.77 0.95
C THR A 118 -11.46 10.63 0.87
N LEU A 119 -10.35 10.87 0.16
CA LEU A 119 -9.15 10.04 0.25
C LEU A 119 -8.32 10.53 1.44
N VAL A 120 -8.01 9.64 2.37
CA VAL A 120 -6.98 9.82 3.40
C VAL A 120 -5.74 9.05 2.97
N GLN A 121 -4.67 9.77 2.64
CA GLN A 121 -3.38 9.17 2.30
C GLN A 121 -2.41 9.35 3.46
N LEU A 122 -2.00 8.27 4.11
CA LEU A 122 -0.88 8.26 5.04
C LEU A 122 0.40 8.06 4.22
N GLY A 123 1.29 9.05 4.25
CA GLY A 123 2.56 9.04 3.54
C GLY A 123 3.73 9.03 4.51
N VAL A 124 4.47 7.92 4.59
CA VAL A 124 5.64 7.82 5.46
C VAL A 124 6.90 8.23 4.68
N PRO A 125 7.58 9.34 5.06
CA PRO A 125 8.79 9.76 4.35
C PRO A 125 9.86 8.67 4.38
N SER A 126 10.48 8.40 3.24
CA SER A 126 11.54 7.40 3.11
C SER A 126 12.69 7.96 2.30
N ARG A 127 13.93 7.64 2.71
CA ARG A 127 15.16 7.99 1.97
C ARG A 127 15.30 9.49 1.63
N MET A 128 14.87 10.38 2.54
CA MET A 128 14.87 11.83 2.36
C MET A 128 16.24 12.48 2.13
N HIS A 129 17.34 11.75 2.35
CA HIS A 129 18.68 12.18 1.96
C HIS A 129 18.87 12.21 0.43
N ILE A 130 18.11 11.38 -0.31
CA ILE A 130 18.12 11.33 -1.78
C ILE A 130 17.21 12.42 -2.35
N ARG A 131 17.76 13.27 -3.22
CA ARG A 131 17.04 14.40 -3.82
C ARG A 131 15.73 13.98 -4.49
N HIS A 132 15.76 12.93 -5.30
CA HIS A 132 14.58 12.44 -6.02
C HIS A 132 13.40 12.09 -5.10
N TYR A 133 13.66 11.60 -3.87
CA TYR A 133 12.59 11.30 -2.91
C TYR A 133 12.00 12.57 -2.29
N ARG A 134 12.82 13.62 -2.08
CA ARG A 134 12.33 14.92 -1.62
C ARG A 134 11.51 15.63 -2.69
N ASP A 135 12.02 15.64 -3.93
CA ASP A 135 11.34 16.26 -5.06
C ASP A 135 9.99 15.56 -5.29
N HIS A 136 9.94 14.23 -5.20
CA HIS A 136 8.69 13.46 -5.28
C HIS A 136 7.69 13.79 -4.16
N LEU A 137 8.15 13.98 -2.91
CA LEU A 137 7.25 14.45 -1.83
C LEU A 137 6.66 15.82 -2.15
N ASN A 138 7.50 16.78 -2.57
CA ASN A 138 7.04 18.14 -2.90
C ASN A 138 6.01 18.11 -4.05
N GLU A 139 6.22 17.26 -5.06
CA GLU A 139 5.27 17.05 -6.15
C GLU A 139 3.93 16.50 -5.66
N LEU A 140 3.95 15.53 -4.73
CA LEU A 140 2.74 14.96 -4.14
C LEU A 140 1.97 15.95 -3.28
N GLU A 141 2.66 16.76 -2.48
CA GLU A 141 2.04 17.84 -1.70
C GLU A 141 1.39 18.88 -2.62
N ALA A 142 2.12 19.34 -3.64
CA ALA A 142 1.59 20.28 -4.62
C ALA A 142 0.39 19.72 -5.41
N LEU A 143 0.42 18.43 -5.75
CA LEU A 143 -0.69 17.75 -6.42
C LEU A 143 -1.92 17.64 -5.52
N ALA A 144 -1.74 17.21 -4.27
CA ALA A 144 -2.84 17.15 -3.29
C ALA A 144 -3.46 18.53 -3.07
N ASP A 145 -2.64 19.58 -2.95
CA ASP A 145 -3.12 20.96 -2.81
C ASP A 145 -3.84 21.45 -4.05
N THR A 146 -3.36 21.15 -5.25
CA THR A 146 -4.03 21.50 -6.51
C THR A 146 -5.41 20.85 -6.60
N ILE A 147 -5.52 19.57 -6.25
CA ILE A 147 -6.80 18.84 -6.23
C ILE A 147 -7.72 19.43 -5.17
N ASN A 148 -7.21 19.67 -3.97
CA ASN A 148 -7.98 20.28 -2.90
C ASN A 148 -8.49 21.66 -3.31
N TRP A 149 -7.65 22.54 -3.85
CA TRP A 149 -8.06 23.86 -4.34
C TRP A 149 -9.19 23.80 -5.36
N ARG A 150 -9.19 22.78 -6.22
CA ARG A 150 -10.20 22.61 -7.26
C ARG A 150 -11.58 22.21 -6.72
N PHE A 151 -11.65 21.43 -5.65
CA PHE A 151 -12.93 20.84 -5.19
C PHE A 151 -13.32 21.18 -3.75
N GLN A 152 -12.39 21.59 -2.89
CA GLN A 152 -12.63 21.77 -1.46
C GLN A 152 -13.71 22.81 -1.20
N THR A 153 -14.36 22.67 -0.05
CA THR A 153 -15.22 23.71 0.54
C THR A 153 -14.63 24.15 1.88
N ALA A 154 -15.28 25.08 2.56
CA ALA A 154 -14.87 25.50 3.90
C ALA A 154 -14.82 24.33 4.91
N ALA A 155 -15.66 23.30 4.72
CA ALA A 155 -15.82 22.19 5.66
C ALA A 155 -15.25 20.84 5.16
N TRP A 156 -14.84 20.75 3.89
CA TRP A 156 -14.48 19.46 3.27
C TRP A 156 -13.27 19.58 2.34
N LYS A 157 -12.36 18.60 2.44
CA LYS A 157 -11.27 18.40 1.48
C LYS A 157 -11.37 17.01 0.84
N PRO A 158 -11.21 16.91 -0.50
CA PRO A 158 -11.21 15.61 -1.18
C PRO A 158 -9.99 14.75 -0.84
N VAL A 159 -8.83 15.36 -0.54
CA VAL A 159 -7.59 14.64 -0.23
C VAL A 159 -7.01 15.13 1.11
N ARG A 160 -6.93 14.23 2.09
CA ARG A 160 -6.18 14.41 3.34
C ARG A 160 -4.84 13.69 3.22
N PHE A 161 -3.80 14.41 2.78
CA PHE A 161 -2.45 13.86 2.70
C PHE A 161 -1.71 14.07 4.03
N LEU A 162 -1.52 12.99 4.78
CA LEU A 162 -0.97 12.97 6.13
C LEU A 162 0.48 12.47 6.10
N VAL A 163 1.41 13.40 5.86
CA VAL A 163 2.84 13.11 5.78
C VAL A 163 3.42 13.00 7.19
N GLY A 164 4.02 11.87 7.52
CA GLY A 164 4.66 11.66 8.82
C GLY A 164 4.72 10.20 9.26
N GLN A 165 5.34 9.99 10.41
CA GLN A 165 5.25 8.71 11.12
C GLN A 165 3.91 8.64 11.84
N HIS A 166 3.19 7.53 11.68
CA HIS A 166 1.93 7.26 12.36
C HIS A 166 2.10 6.00 13.19
N ASP A 167 1.62 6.02 14.43
CA ASP A 167 1.71 4.85 15.29
C ASP A 167 0.81 3.72 14.77
N PRO A 168 1.12 2.45 15.09
CA PRO A 168 0.35 1.30 14.59
C PRO A 168 -1.13 1.31 14.96
N ALA A 169 -1.54 1.95 16.07
CA ALA A 169 -2.93 2.03 16.47
C ALA A 169 -3.69 3.03 15.58
N THR A 170 -3.08 4.17 15.29
CA THR A 170 -3.63 5.15 14.33
C THR A 170 -3.77 4.56 12.93
N VAL A 171 -2.74 3.88 12.41
CA VAL A 171 -2.81 3.22 11.09
C VAL A 171 -3.95 2.20 11.04
N TYR A 172 -4.06 1.37 12.09
CA TYR A 172 -5.14 0.39 12.19
C TYR A 172 -6.53 1.04 12.28
N ALA A 173 -6.68 2.15 13.02
CA ALA A 173 -7.93 2.89 13.09
C ALA A 173 -8.35 3.44 11.72
N PHE A 174 -7.42 3.97 10.93
CA PHE A 174 -7.67 4.38 9.54
C PHE A 174 -8.13 3.20 8.66
N MET A 175 -7.46 2.05 8.73
CA MET A 175 -7.89 0.84 8.00
C MET A 175 -9.29 0.39 8.41
N ARG A 176 -9.61 0.44 9.71
CA ARG A 176 -10.91 0.03 10.26
C ARG A 176 -12.06 0.94 9.88
N MET A 177 -11.84 2.25 9.81
CA MET A 177 -12.91 3.19 9.52
C MET A 177 -13.13 3.43 8.02
N ALA A 178 -12.16 3.06 7.18
CA ALA A 178 -12.22 3.28 5.75
C ALA A 178 -13.16 2.30 5.04
N ASP A 179 -14.01 2.83 4.17
CA ASP A 179 -14.88 2.06 3.28
C ASP A 179 -14.10 1.42 2.12
N ILE A 180 -12.98 2.04 1.72
CA ILE A 180 -12.18 1.62 0.58
C ILE A 180 -10.69 1.63 0.94
N GLY A 181 -10.00 0.50 0.80
CA GLY A 181 -8.53 0.43 0.79
C GLY A 181 -8.02 0.55 -0.65
N ILE A 182 -7.04 1.43 -0.89
CA ILE A 182 -6.47 1.60 -2.23
C ILE A 182 -4.97 1.28 -2.22
N VAL A 183 -4.58 0.29 -3.01
CA VAL A 183 -3.19 -0.07 -3.27
C VAL A 183 -2.94 0.05 -4.78
N SER A 184 -2.31 1.13 -5.18
CA SER A 184 -2.08 1.52 -6.59
C SER A 184 -0.62 1.41 -7.03
N SER A 185 0.17 0.53 -6.39
CA SER A 185 1.60 0.44 -6.71
C SER A 185 1.81 0.06 -8.18
N LEU A 186 2.77 0.73 -8.82
CA LEU A 186 3.18 0.50 -10.20
C LEU A 186 4.07 -0.73 -10.34
N HIS A 187 4.81 -1.06 -9.27
CA HIS A 187 5.57 -2.30 -9.14
C HIS A 187 5.87 -2.55 -7.67
N ASP A 188 5.41 -3.68 -7.11
CA ASP A 188 5.64 -4.02 -5.71
C ASP A 188 5.80 -5.53 -5.52
N GLY A 189 6.94 -5.95 -4.96
CA GLY A 189 7.22 -7.37 -4.80
C GLY A 189 6.21 -8.10 -3.92
N MET A 190 5.70 -7.42 -2.88
CA MET A 190 4.56 -7.83 -2.08
C MET A 190 4.01 -6.60 -1.35
N ASN A 191 2.69 -6.40 -1.38
CA ASN A 191 2.06 -5.30 -0.64
C ASN A 191 1.42 -5.81 0.66
N LEU A 192 2.09 -5.59 1.79
CA LEU A 192 1.57 -6.02 3.09
C LEU A 192 0.39 -5.16 3.57
N VAL A 193 0.32 -3.89 3.16
CA VAL A 193 -0.79 -2.99 3.50
C VAL A 193 -2.11 -3.53 2.97
N ALA A 194 -2.12 -4.11 1.77
CA ALA A 194 -3.29 -4.81 1.23
C ALA A 194 -3.77 -5.94 2.18
N LYS A 195 -2.84 -6.78 2.64
CA LYS A 195 -3.15 -7.89 3.56
C LYS A 195 -3.55 -7.39 4.94
N GLU A 196 -2.93 -6.34 5.44
CA GLU A 196 -3.27 -5.70 6.71
C GLU A 196 -4.64 -5.04 6.67
N PHE A 197 -5.02 -4.41 5.54
CA PHE A 197 -6.37 -3.86 5.35
C PHE A 197 -7.42 -4.98 5.44
N VAL A 198 -7.24 -6.05 4.67
CA VAL A 198 -8.15 -7.23 4.73
C VAL A 198 -8.17 -7.81 6.14
N ALA A 199 -7.02 -7.97 6.77
CA ALA A 199 -6.94 -8.47 8.15
C ALA A 199 -7.60 -7.51 9.14
N ALA A 200 -7.62 -6.19 8.93
CA ALA A 200 -8.29 -5.25 9.80
C ALA A 200 -9.82 -5.37 9.72
N ARG A 201 -10.39 -5.75 8.56
CA ARG A 201 -11.84 -5.86 8.33
C ARG A 201 -12.46 -7.13 8.91
N SER A 202 -12.44 -7.28 10.24
CA SER A 202 -13.11 -8.39 10.94
C SER A 202 -14.64 -8.39 10.80
N ASP A 203 -15.21 -7.27 10.36
CA ASP A 203 -16.63 -7.06 10.10
C ASP A 203 -17.09 -7.53 8.71
N LEU A 204 -16.16 -8.04 7.88
CA LEU A 204 -16.40 -8.48 6.50
C LEU A 204 -16.92 -7.37 5.57
N ASP A 205 -16.71 -6.12 5.96
CA ASP A 205 -17.12 -4.94 5.20
C ASP A 205 -15.89 -4.20 4.63
N GLY A 206 -16.13 -3.21 3.77
CA GLY A 206 -15.10 -2.48 3.03
C GLY A 206 -14.66 -3.16 1.73
N VAL A 207 -14.02 -2.38 0.86
CA VAL A 207 -13.57 -2.82 -0.48
C VAL A 207 -12.07 -2.55 -0.63
N LEU A 208 -11.31 -3.54 -1.11
CA LEU A 208 -9.91 -3.34 -1.50
C LEU A 208 -9.80 -3.17 -3.03
N ILE A 209 -9.26 -2.04 -3.47
CA ILE A 209 -8.83 -1.82 -4.84
C ILE A 209 -7.33 -2.10 -4.89
N LEU A 210 -6.93 -3.12 -5.65
CA LEU A 210 -5.56 -3.62 -5.70
C LEU A 210 -5.03 -3.58 -7.13
N SER A 211 -3.85 -2.98 -7.30
CA SER A 211 -3.10 -3.00 -8.55
C SER A 211 -2.60 -4.41 -8.86
N GLU A 212 -2.77 -4.82 -10.12
CA GLU A 212 -2.27 -6.09 -10.67
C GLU A 212 -0.74 -6.18 -10.66
N PHE A 213 -0.04 -5.05 -10.54
CA PHE A 213 1.42 -4.98 -10.46
C PHE A 213 1.98 -5.14 -9.05
N THR A 214 1.16 -5.67 -8.13
CA THR A 214 1.59 -6.01 -6.78
C THR A 214 1.61 -7.52 -6.61
N GLY A 215 2.63 -8.04 -5.94
CA GLY A 215 2.68 -9.48 -5.63
C GLY A 215 1.57 -9.97 -4.70
N ALA A 216 0.71 -9.08 -4.20
CA ALA A 216 -0.48 -9.43 -3.42
C ALA A 216 -1.72 -9.73 -4.28
N ALA A 217 -1.70 -9.40 -5.57
CA ALA A 217 -2.80 -9.62 -6.53
C ALA A 217 -2.91 -11.08 -6.97
#